data_AF-A0A8H7XDF7-F1
#
_entry.id   AF-A0A8H7XDF7-F1
#
_cell.length_a   1.000
_cell.length_b   1.000
_cell.length_c   1.000
_cell.angle_alpha   90.00
_cell.angle_beta   90.00
_cell.angle_gamma   90.00
#
_symmetry.space_group_name_H-M   'P 1'
#
loop_
_entity.id
_entity.type
_entity.pdbx_description
1 polymer ?
#
loop_
_entity_poly.entity_id
_entity_poly.type
_entity_poly.pdbx_seq_one_letter_code
_entity_poly.pdbx_strand_id
1 'polypeptide(L)'
;MEHSQAALHRLFLALNPLQRLRLEGYTSPEIFKIIVLHHGGNLRNLEIHPNGDDELRNPLVTLTGPVMQRFAEHCPYLTHLSIPIYRTRGNKHEVSIYRSLSKLPRLENLCLRLQYSIAPDEEFWDDERDGKYPLARSTGAKDVPFEYIREAYTNIAIDSRLAPSIFNLVSSNGTSSTGSLKRLKLSLVQKIGRRAPASFGYGTSESTLRYFGRSWLCTRDERGEVVVKELEREVTDMCKQQWGYLLYEDAEVQVRGEEIYARWYKSIWSQKTGALLDDWESLPLDLGGDGYVGEGEV
;
A
#
# COMPACT_ATOMS: atom_id res chain seq x y z
N MET A 1 -3.11 -0.31 -27.52
CA MET A 1 -3.65 -0.51 -26.16
C MET A 1 -5.18 -0.59 -26.18
N GLU A 2 -5.87 0.32 -26.86
CA GLU A 2 -7.34 0.29 -26.98
C GLU A 2 -7.87 -0.99 -27.69
N HIS A 3 -7.23 -1.41 -28.79
CA HIS A 3 -7.56 -2.67 -29.47
C HIS A 3 -7.34 -3.93 -28.60
N SER A 4 -6.33 -3.95 -27.74
CA SER A 4 -6.07 -5.09 -26.85
C SER A 4 -7.08 -5.17 -25.69
N GLN A 5 -7.55 -4.02 -25.19
CA GLN A 5 -8.60 -3.97 -24.17
C GLN A 5 -9.97 -4.39 -24.74
N ALA A 6 -10.31 -3.97 -25.97
CA ALA A 6 -11.53 -4.43 -26.64
C ALA A 6 -11.53 -5.95 -26.90
N ALA A 7 -10.38 -6.53 -27.24
CA ALA A 7 -10.23 -7.98 -27.39
C ALA A 7 -10.40 -8.71 -26.05
N LEU A 8 -9.77 -8.22 -24.97
CA LEU A 8 -9.93 -8.77 -23.62
C LEU A 8 -11.38 -8.69 -23.14
N HIS A 9 -12.07 -7.57 -23.40
CA HIS A 9 -13.48 -7.40 -23.09
C HIS A 9 -14.35 -8.49 -23.75
N ARG A 10 -14.15 -8.75 -25.05
CA ARG A 10 -14.88 -9.82 -25.76
C ARG A 10 -14.53 -11.20 -25.23
N LEU A 11 -13.26 -11.44 -24.90
CA LEU A 11 -12.81 -12.70 -24.33
C LEU A 11 -13.50 -12.99 -22.99
N PHE A 12 -13.52 -12.05 -22.04
CA PHE A 12 -14.17 -12.27 -20.74
C PHE A 12 -15.69 -12.48 -20.85
N LEU A 13 -16.34 -11.88 -21.84
CA LEU A 13 -17.77 -12.14 -22.12
C LEU A 13 -18.01 -13.51 -22.75
N ALA A 14 -17.06 -14.03 -23.55
CA ALA A 14 -17.19 -15.32 -24.20
C ALA A 14 -16.83 -16.51 -23.29
N LEU A 15 -16.03 -16.28 -22.24
CA LEU A 15 -15.63 -17.30 -21.28
C LEU A 15 -16.75 -17.61 -20.28
N ASN A 16 -16.94 -18.89 -19.97
CA ASN A 16 -17.79 -19.28 -18.83
C ASN A 16 -17.27 -18.64 -17.52
N PRO A 17 -18.15 -18.41 -16.52
CA PRO A 17 -17.77 -17.85 -15.23
C PRO A 17 -16.52 -18.51 -14.63
N LEU A 18 -15.45 -17.73 -14.50
CA LEU A 18 -14.14 -18.22 -14.07
C LEU A 18 -14.09 -18.43 -12.55
N GLN A 19 -13.35 -19.45 -12.11
CA GLN A 19 -13.09 -19.67 -10.68
C GLN A 19 -11.79 -19.02 -10.20
N ARG A 20 -10.80 -18.87 -11.08
CA ARG A 20 -9.50 -18.29 -10.78
C ARG A 20 -9.13 -17.33 -11.89
N LEU A 21 -8.73 -16.12 -11.52
CA LEU A 21 -8.30 -15.10 -12.46
C LEU A 21 -7.09 -14.38 -11.92
N ARG A 22 -6.03 -14.31 -12.73
CA ARG A 22 -4.87 -13.49 -12.49
C ARG A 22 -4.74 -12.49 -13.64
N LEU A 23 -4.79 -11.22 -13.31
CA LEU A 23 -4.60 -10.10 -14.23
C LEU A 23 -3.21 -9.55 -14.00
N GLU A 24 -2.42 -9.47 -15.06
CA GLU A 24 -1.11 -8.82 -15.03
C GLU A 24 -1.14 -7.62 -15.97
N GLY A 25 -0.55 -6.50 -15.54
CA GLY A 25 -0.50 -5.27 -16.33
C GLY A 25 -1.78 -4.44 -16.27
N TYR A 26 -2.04 -3.75 -17.37
CA TYR A 26 -3.09 -2.74 -17.46
C TYR A 26 -4.49 -3.37 -17.49
N THR A 27 -5.30 -3.02 -16.48
CA THR A 27 -6.72 -3.39 -16.38
C THR A 27 -7.57 -2.13 -16.33
N SER A 28 -8.39 -1.94 -17.36
CA SER A 28 -9.36 -0.83 -17.44
C SER A 28 -10.55 -1.03 -16.48
N PRO A 29 -11.21 0.06 -16.05
CA PRO A 29 -12.45 0.00 -15.26
C PRO A 29 -13.56 -0.85 -15.89
N GLU A 30 -13.64 -0.86 -17.22
CA GLU A 30 -14.64 -1.60 -18.00
C GLU A 30 -14.40 -3.11 -17.90
N ILE A 31 -13.16 -3.56 -18.10
CA ILE A 31 -12.80 -4.98 -17.94
C ILE A 31 -13.06 -5.42 -16.50
N PHE A 32 -12.68 -4.58 -15.54
CA PHE A 32 -12.89 -4.87 -14.13
C PHE A 32 -14.39 -5.01 -13.80
N LYS A 33 -15.24 -4.16 -14.36
CA LYS A 33 -16.70 -4.27 -14.21
C LYS A 33 -17.21 -5.61 -14.75
N ILE A 34 -16.73 -6.08 -15.90
CA ILE A 34 -17.09 -7.40 -16.44
C ILE A 34 -16.66 -8.51 -15.49
N ILE A 35 -15.44 -8.45 -14.96
CA ILE A 35 -14.92 -9.47 -14.04
C ILE A 35 -15.84 -9.61 -12.83
N VAL A 36 -16.21 -8.49 -12.21
CA VAL A 36 -17.09 -8.48 -11.04
C VAL A 36 -18.49 -8.98 -11.39
N LEU A 37 -19.09 -8.50 -12.48
CA LEU A 37 -20.49 -8.81 -12.81
C LEU A 37 -20.69 -10.19 -13.46
N HIS A 38 -19.79 -10.60 -14.35
CA HIS A 38 -19.92 -11.84 -15.13
C HIS A 38 -19.25 -13.04 -14.46
N HIS A 39 -18.06 -12.85 -13.87
CA HIS A 39 -17.31 -13.94 -13.27
C HIS A 39 -17.44 -14.00 -11.73
N GLY A 40 -17.84 -12.91 -11.08
CA GLY A 40 -17.88 -12.81 -9.62
C GLY A 40 -18.63 -13.93 -8.92
N GLY A 41 -19.78 -14.34 -9.47
CA GLY A 41 -20.61 -15.41 -8.92
C GLY A 41 -19.95 -16.79 -8.87
N ASN A 42 -18.79 -17.00 -9.51
CA ASN A 42 -18.01 -18.25 -9.44
C ASN A 42 -16.57 -18.03 -8.96
N LEU A 43 -16.14 -16.78 -8.81
CA LEU A 43 -14.75 -16.43 -8.57
C LEU A 43 -14.33 -16.78 -7.14
N ARG A 44 -13.25 -17.56 -7.03
CA ARG A 44 -12.65 -18.01 -5.76
C ARG A 44 -11.26 -17.43 -5.53
N ASN A 45 -10.49 -17.24 -6.59
CA ASN A 45 -9.19 -16.58 -6.54
C ASN A 45 -9.15 -15.42 -7.54
N LEU A 46 -8.83 -14.23 -7.03
CA LEU A 46 -8.54 -13.06 -7.85
C LEU A 46 -7.20 -12.44 -7.48
N GLU A 47 -6.33 -12.34 -8.47
CA GLU A 47 -5.02 -11.70 -8.37
C GLU A 47 -4.95 -10.56 -9.38
N ILE A 48 -4.81 -9.31 -8.93
CA ILE A 48 -4.68 -8.14 -9.82
C ILE A 48 -3.30 -7.57 -9.63
N HIS A 49 -2.39 -7.78 -10.57
CA HIS A 49 -1.00 -7.34 -10.50
C HIS A 49 -0.75 -6.25 -11.55
N PRO A 50 -0.83 -4.97 -11.18
CA PRO A 50 -0.30 -3.93 -12.04
C PRO A 50 1.14 -4.24 -12.39
N ASN A 51 1.49 -4.17 -13.67
CA ASN A 51 2.88 -4.26 -14.08
C ASN A 51 3.59 -2.97 -13.67
N GLY A 52 4.74 -3.09 -13.01
CA GLY A 52 5.52 -1.97 -12.48
C GLY A 52 6.53 -1.38 -13.48
N ASP A 53 6.77 -2.07 -14.59
CA ASP A 53 7.87 -1.76 -15.51
C ASP A 53 7.46 -0.95 -16.75
N ASP A 54 6.16 -0.74 -16.99
CA ASP A 54 5.73 0.10 -18.11
C ASP A 54 5.72 1.57 -17.68
N GLU A 55 6.81 2.27 -17.98
CA GLU A 55 7.01 3.73 -17.84
C GLU A 55 5.96 4.58 -18.58
N LEU A 56 4.97 3.96 -19.20
CA LEU A 56 3.98 4.59 -20.07
C LEU A 56 2.56 4.01 -19.82
N ARG A 57 1.74 4.84 -19.16
CA ARG A 57 0.26 4.96 -19.23
C ARG A 57 -0.56 4.43 -18.03
N ASN A 58 -1.19 5.39 -17.32
CA ASN A 58 -2.63 5.62 -17.03
C ASN A 58 -3.63 4.44 -16.97
N PRO A 59 -4.82 4.68 -16.38
CA PRO A 59 -5.14 4.44 -14.99
C PRO A 59 -5.51 2.96 -14.77
N LEU A 60 -4.75 2.28 -13.93
CA LEU A 60 -5.21 1.04 -13.32
C LEU A 60 -6.51 1.35 -12.57
N VAL A 61 -7.45 0.40 -12.55
CA VAL A 61 -8.62 0.51 -11.67
C VAL A 61 -8.16 0.90 -10.28
N THR A 62 -8.56 2.09 -9.85
CA THR A 62 -8.28 2.55 -8.50
C THR A 62 -9.23 1.82 -7.57
N LEU A 63 -8.67 0.94 -6.76
CA LEU A 63 -9.41 0.09 -5.83
C LEU A 63 -9.84 0.93 -4.63
N THR A 64 -10.99 1.61 -4.76
CA THR A 64 -11.61 2.41 -3.70
C THR A 64 -12.60 1.57 -2.89
N GLY A 65 -13.05 2.10 -1.75
CA GLY A 65 -14.11 1.49 -0.93
C GLY A 65 -15.35 1.08 -1.75
N PRO A 66 -15.96 1.98 -2.54
CA PRO A 66 -17.10 1.64 -3.40
C PRO A 66 -16.82 0.52 -4.41
N VAL A 67 -15.60 0.46 -4.96
CA VAL A 67 -15.19 -0.62 -5.88
C VAL A 67 -15.08 -1.95 -5.14
N MET A 68 -14.52 -1.95 -3.92
CA MET A 68 -14.45 -3.14 -3.07
C MET A 68 -15.82 -3.58 -2.54
N GLN A 69 -16.73 -2.64 -2.33
CA GLN A 69 -18.10 -2.97 -1.97
C GLN A 69 -18.79 -3.77 -3.09
N ARG A 70 -18.56 -3.41 -4.36
CA ARG A 70 -19.09 -4.20 -5.49
C ARG A 70 -18.53 -5.63 -5.51
N PHE A 71 -17.28 -5.83 -5.11
CA PHE A 71 -16.73 -7.18 -4.91
C PHE A 71 -17.50 -7.94 -3.84
N ALA A 72 -17.75 -7.33 -2.69
CA ALA A 72 -18.52 -7.98 -1.63
C ALA A 72 -19.93 -8.38 -2.10
N GLU A 73 -20.56 -7.56 -2.93
CA GLU A 73 -21.91 -7.80 -3.47
C GLU A 73 -21.95 -8.90 -4.54
N HIS A 74 -20.94 -8.99 -5.42
CA HIS A 74 -21.00 -9.86 -6.60
C HIS A 74 -20.05 -11.06 -6.56
N CYS A 75 -19.11 -11.11 -5.60
CA CYS A 75 -18.11 -12.17 -5.46
C CYS A 75 -18.24 -12.92 -4.13
N PRO A 76 -19.38 -13.57 -3.83
CA PRO A 76 -19.66 -14.19 -2.53
C PRO A 76 -18.78 -15.41 -2.23
N TYR A 77 -18.11 -15.99 -3.24
CA TYR A 77 -17.27 -17.18 -3.09
C TYR A 77 -15.78 -16.89 -3.10
N LEU A 78 -15.40 -15.61 -3.09
CA LEU A 78 -14.00 -15.22 -3.14
C LEU A 78 -13.28 -15.62 -1.85
N THR A 79 -12.30 -16.51 -1.96
CA THR A 79 -11.50 -17.00 -0.82
C THR A 79 -10.09 -16.46 -0.83
N HIS A 80 -9.56 -16.12 -2.01
CA HIS A 80 -8.22 -15.56 -2.19
C HIS A 80 -8.30 -14.26 -2.97
N LEU A 81 -7.71 -13.20 -2.43
CA LEU A 81 -7.64 -11.90 -3.07
C LEU A 81 -6.23 -11.32 -2.94
N SER A 82 -5.62 -10.94 -4.07
CA SER A 82 -4.35 -10.21 -4.11
C SER A 82 -4.55 -8.93 -4.89
N ILE A 83 -4.43 -7.78 -4.22
CA ILE A 83 -4.73 -6.48 -4.84
C ILE A 83 -3.74 -5.38 -4.41
N PRO A 84 -3.51 -4.40 -5.29
CA PRO A 84 -2.81 -3.18 -4.97
C PRO A 84 -3.77 -2.19 -4.30
N ILE A 85 -3.36 -1.53 -3.21
CA ILE A 85 -4.12 -0.42 -2.64
C ILE A 85 -3.14 0.69 -2.27
N TYR A 86 -3.54 1.95 -2.38
CA TYR A 86 -2.68 3.05 -1.93
C TYR A 86 -2.73 3.16 -0.42
N ARG A 87 -1.55 3.19 0.21
CA ARG A 87 -1.45 3.67 1.58
C ARG A 87 -1.61 5.18 1.56
N THR A 88 -2.51 5.69 2.39
CA THR A 88 -2.79 7.14 2.50
C THR A 88 -2.86 7.53 3.97
N ARG A 89 -1.82 7.16 4.72
CA ARG A 89 -1.64 7.51 6.15
C ARG A 89 -2.79 7.07 7.06
N GLY A 90 -3.60 6.10 6.63
CA GLY A 90 -4.65 5.49 7.44
C GLY A 90 -5.94 6.29 7.38
N ASN A 91 -6.08 7.21 6.43
CA ASN A 91 -7.25 8.06 6.32
C ASN A 91 -8.54 7.26 6.05
N LYS A 92 -9.66 7.98 6.04
CA LYS A 92 -11.00 7.41 5.83
C LYS A 92 -11.17 6.68 4.49
N HIS A 93 -10.46 7.08 3.44
CA HIS A 93 -10.53 6.41 2.13
C HIS A 93 -9.86 5.04 2.17
N GLU A 94 -8.67 4.95 2.77
CA GLU A 94 -7.97 3.68 2.99
C GLU A 94 -8.77 2.76 3.92
N VAL A 95 -9.28 3.30 5.02
CA VAL A 95 -10.12 2.55 5.98
C VAL A 95 -11.41 2.05 5.32
N SER A 96 -12.00 2.82 4.40
CA SER A 96 -13.19 2.40 3.64
C SER A 96 -12.91 1.17 2.76
N ILE A 97 -11.70 1.02 2.22
CA ILE A 97 -11.27 -0.17 1.48
C ILE A 97 -11.26 -1.39 2.41
N TYR A 98 -10.59 -1.30 3.56
CA TYR A 98 -10.53 -2.40 4.54
C TYR A 98 -11.91 -2.82 5.04
N ARG A 99 -12.79 -1.84 5.34
CA ARG A 99 -14.18 -2.09 5.74
C ARG A 99 -15.03 -2.72 4.64
N SER A 100 -14.70 -2.47 3.38
CA SER A 100 -15.40 -3.10 2.26
C SER A 100 -14.91 -4.52 2.03
N LEU A 101 -13.61 -4.77 2.22
CA LEU A 101 -13.02 -6.10 2.21
C LEU A 101 -13.57 -6.99 3.32
N SER A 102 -13.85 -6.42 4.50
CA SER A 102 -14.43 -7.19 5.61
C SER A 102 -15.78 -7.78 5.27
N LYS A 103 -16.53 -7.19 4.33
CA LYS A 103 -17.84 -7.69 3.89
C LYS A 103 -17.76 -8.92 2.96
N LEU A 104 -16.57 -9.36 2.57
CA LEU A 104 -16.42 -10.58 1.79
C LEU A 104 -16.62 -11.81 2.69
N PRO A 105 -17.68 -12.61 2.49
CA PRO A 105 -18.12 -13.58 3.48
C PRO A 105 -17.22 -14.81 3.60
N ARG A 106 -16.39 -15.08 2.57
CA ARG A 106 -15.54 -16.27 2.49
C ARG A 106 -14.06 -15.94 2.28
N LEU A 107 -13.66 -14.68 2.43
CA LEU A 107 -12.28 -14.29 2.20
C LEU A 107 -11.40 -14.91 3.29
N GLU A 108 -10.51 -15.81 2.90
CA GLU A 108 -9.59 -16.52 3.80
C GLU A 108 -8.16 -16.00 3.69
N ASN A 109 -7.74 -15.66 2.47
CA ASN A 109 -6.38 -15.24 2.15
C ASN A 109 -6.39 -13.90 1.44
N LEU A 110 -5.81 -12.90 2.08
CA LEU A 110 -5.67 -11.56 1.53
C LEU A 110 -4.18 -11.21 1.37
N CYS A 111 -3.82 -10.71 0.19
CA CYS A 111 -2.51 -10.12 -0.09
C CYS A 111 -2.72 -8.67 -0.50
N LEU A 112 -2.31 -7.73 0.36
CA LEU A 112 -2.35 -6.31 0.05
C LEU A 112 -0.95 -5.85 -0.35
N ARG A 113 -0.86 -5.33 -1.57
CA ARG A 113 0.31 -4.59 -2.04
C ARG A 113 0.06 -3.12 -1.79
N LEU A 114 0.61 -2.64 -0.69
CA LEU A 114 0.51 -1.25 -0.27
C LEU A 114 1.37 -0.40 -1.20
N GLN A 115 0.71 0.36 -2.04
CA GLN A 115 1.31 1.26 -3.00
C GLN A 115 1.63 2.59 -2.33
N TYR A 116 2.81 3.11 -2.64
CA TYR A 116 3.23 4.46 -2.26
C TYR A 116 3.92 5.13 -3.45
N SER A 117 3.92 6.45 -3.46
CA SER A 117 4.66 7.26 -4.42
C SER A 117 5.46 8.33 -3.67
N ILE A 118 6.59 8.72 -4.25
CA ILE A 118 7.49 9.74 -3.66
C ILE A 118 7.15 11.15 -4.18
N ALA A 119 6.22 11.23 -5.12
CA ALA A 119 5.67 12.47 -5.65
C ALA A 119 4.33 12.20 -6.36
N PRO A 120 3.57 13.27 -6.67
CA PRO A 120 2.45 13.21 -7.57
C PRO A 120 2.89 12.63 -8.92
N ASP A 121 1.98 11.91 -9.54
CA ASP A 121 2.20 11.35 -10.87
C ASP A 121 2.02 12.46 -11.91
N GLU A 122 3.07 12.74 -12.70
CA GLU A 122 3.08 13.79 -13.73
C GLU A 122 1.89 13.64 -14.68
N GLU A 123 1.44 12.42 -14.94
CA GLU A 123 0.33 12.16 -15.85
C GLU A 123 -1.01 12.77 -15.38
N PHE A 124 -1.18 12.95 -14.08
CA PHE A 124 -2.35 13.61 -13.50
C PHE A 124 -2.04 15.04 -13.02
N TRP A 125 -0.82 15.51 -13.29
CA TRP A 125 -0.40 16.85 -12.97
C TRP A 125 -0.88 17.81 -14.06
N ASP A 126 -1.56 18.85 -13.62
CA ASP A 126 -2.08 19.88 -14.51
C ASP A 126 -1.25 21.14 -14.27
N ASP A 127 -0.35 21.48 -15.19
CA ASP A 127 0.54 22.63 -15.05
C ASP A 127 -0.23 23.96 -14.94
N GLU A 128 -1.45 24.05 -15.50
CA GLU A 128 -2.30 25.24 -15.43
C GLU A 128 -2.98 25.36 -14.06
N ARG A 129 -3.44 24.23 -13.50
CA ARG A 129 -4.12 24.18 -12.19
C ARG A 129 -3.16 24.16 -11.00
N ASP A 130 -2.13 23.33 -11.09
CA ASP A 130 -1.23 22.97 -9.98
C ASP A 130 0.12 23.72 -10.05
N GLY A 131 0.33 24.48 -11.13
CA GLY A 131 1.60 25.12 -11.44
C GLY A 131 2.62 24.13 -12.00
N LYS A 132 3.86 24.57 -12.22
CA LYS A 132 4.89 23.72 -12.85
C LYS A 132 5.17 22.45 -12.05
N TYR A 133 5.14 21.29 -12.70
CA TYR A 133 5.47 20.00 -12.07
C TYR A 133 6.78 20.05 -11.27
N PRO A 134 6.75 19.74 -9.95
CA PRO A 134 7.87 19.98 -9.04
C PRO A 134 9.11 19.14 -9.38
N LEU A 135 8.94 18.03 -10.10
CA LEU A 135 10.04 17.15 -10.48
C LEU A 135 10.45 17.24 -11.94
N ALA A 136 9.94 18.20 -12.71
CA ALA A 136 10.24 18.36 -14.14
C ALA A 136 11.74 18.49 -14.46
N ARG A 137 12.57 18.81 -13.45
CA ARG A 137 14.05 18.92 -13.55
C ARG A 137 14.79 18.24 -12.40
N SER A 138 14.13 17.34 -11.66
CA SER A 138 14.76 16.70 -10.50
C SER A 138 15.92 15.80 -10.95
N THR A 139 17.08 15.99 -10.31
CA THR A 139 18.31 15.20 -10.55
C THR A 139 18.67 14.33 -9.35
N GLY A 140 17.95 14.46 -8.23
CA GLY A 140 18.15 13.67 -7.02
C GLY A 140 17.20 14.08 -5.88
N ALA A 141 17.38 13.43 -4.73
CA ALA A 141 16.51 13.57 -3.55
C ALA A 141 16.39 14.99 -3.00
N LYS A 142 17.45 15.81 -3.14
CA LYS A 142 17.47 17.23 -2.75
C LYS A 142 16.51 18.12 -3.53
N ASP A 143 16.12 17.69 -4.74
CA ASP A 143 15.23 18.45 -5.63
C ASP A 143 13.76 18.07 -5.39
N VAL A 144 13.49 17.05 -4.58
CA VAL A 144 12.13 16.64 -4.22
C VAL A 144 11.66 17.49 -3.04
N PRO A 145 10.48 18.15 -3.12
CA PRO A 145 9.91 18.85 -1.98
C PRO A 145 9.76 17.94 -0.76
N PHE A 146 10.14 18.48 0.40
CA PHE A 146 10.17 17.74 1.67
C PHE A 146 8.83 17.07 2.01
N GLU A 147 7.72 17.71 1.65
CA GLU A 147 6.37 17.28 1.95
C GLU A 147 6.03 15.94 1.27
N TYR A 148 6.46 15.73 0.03
CA TYR A 148 6.21 14.48 -0.69
C TYR A 148 7.05 13.32 -0.15
N ILE A 149 8.27 13.63 0.24
CA ILE A 149 9.13 12.67 0.91
C ILE A 149 8.54 12.29 2.26
N ARG A 150 8.16 13.26 3.08
CA ARG A 150 7.49 13.02 4.37
C ARG A 150 6.28 12.13 4.18
N GLU A 151 5.44 12.42 3.19
CA GLU A 151 4.30 11.59 2.84
C GLU A 151 4.72 10.16 2.48
N ALA A 152 5.71 9.99 1.61
CA ALA A 152 6.23 8.67 1.24
C ALA A 152 6.72 7.87 2.45
N TYR A 153 7.55 8.47 3.31
CA TYR A 153 8.06 7.83 4.54
C TYR A 153 6.93 7.40 5.47
N THR A 154 5.93 8.27 5.67
CA THR A 154 4.78 7.92 6.50
C THR A 154 3.89 6.83 5.88
N ASN A 155 3.87 6.71 4.55
CA ASN A 155 3.12 5.70 3.83
C ASN A 155 3.83 4.33 3.78
N ILE A 156 5.17 4.31 3.72
CA ILE A 156 5.92 3.04 3.75
C ILE A 156 6.05 2.45 5.16
N ALA A 157 5.96 3.28 6.20
CA ALA A 157 6.14 2.82 7.57
C ALA A 157 5.01 1.86 7.98
N ILE A 158 5.35 0.58 8.11
CA ILE A 158 4.45 -0.48 8.59
C ILE A 158 5.15 -1.18 9.75
N ASP A 159 4.63 -0.97 10.96
CA ASP A 159 5.15 -1.60 12.16
C ASP A 159 4.32 -2.83 12.58
N SER A 160 4.71 -3.43 13.70
CA SER A 160 4.05 -4.59 14.31
C SER A 160 2.65 -4.29 14.87
N ARG A 161 2.21 -3.03 14.92
CA ARG A 161 0.88 -2.61 15.40
C ARG A 161 -0.08 -2.36 14.24
N LEU A 162 0.37 -1.77 13.14
CA LEU A 162 -0.47 -1.51 11.98
C LEU A 162 -0.89 -2.80 11.26
N ALA A 163 0.03 -3.75 11.09
CA ALA A 163 -0.28 -5.02 10.44
C ALA A 163 -1.46 -5.78 11.10
N PRO A 164 -1.46 -6.04 12.42
CA PRO A 164 -2.61 -6.64 13.08
C PRO A 164 -3.84 -5.71 13.12
N SER A 165 -3.66 -4.38 13.14
CA SER A 165 -4.80 -3.45 13.07
C SER A 165 -5.56 -3.58 11.74
N ILE A 166 -4.84 -3.67 10.61
CA ILE A 166 -5.45 -3.93 9.29
C ILE A 166 -6.09 -5.33 9.28
N PHE A 167 -5.39 -6.35 9.79
CA PHE A 167 -5.92 -7.70 9.88
C PHE A 167 -7.25 -7.75 10.64
N ASN A 168 -7.31 -7.11 11.80
CA ASN A 168 -8.49 -7.07 12.65
C ASN A 168 -9.64 -6.28 11.99
N LEU A 169 -9.33 -5.17 11.33
CA LEU A 169 -10.33 -4.39 10.61
C LEU A 169 -10.96 -5.20 9.45
N VAL A 170 -10.15 -5.89 8.65
CA VAL A 170 -10.68 -6.77 7.59
C VAL A 170 -11.37 -8.00 8.18
N SER A 171 -10.91 -8.50 9.32
CA SER A 171 -11.53 -9.65 10.01
C SER A 171 -12.84 -9.33 10.71
N SER A 172 -13.12 -8.05 10.97
CA SER A 172 -14.35 -7.59 11.61
C SER A 172 -15.54 -7.71 10.65
N ASN A 173 -15.97 -8.95 10.44
CA ASN A 173 -17.18 -9.29 9.72
C ASN A 173 -18.34 -9.15 10.72
N GLY A 174 -19.26 -8.22 10.51
CA GLY A 174 -20.27 -7.76 11.49
C GLY A 174 -21.28 -8.80 12.00
N THR A 175 -21.06 -10.09 11.78
CA THR A 175 -21.97 -11.20 12.14
C THR A 175 -21.28 -12.43 12.72
N SER A 176 -19.94 -12.49 12.78
CA SER A 176 -19.24 -13.65 13.37
C SER A 176 -17.98 -13.17 14.09
N SER A 177 -17.84 -13.56 15.36
CA SER A 177 -16.72 -13.18 16.24
C SER A 177 -15.34 -13.62 15.71
N THR A 178 -15.30 -14.49 14.70
CA THR A 178 -14.08 -15.08 14.14
C THR A 178 -14.01 -14.97 12.62
N GLY A 179 -14.36 -13.80 12.04
CA GLY A 179 -14.51 -13.56 10.58
C GLY A 179 -13.51 -14.31 9.68
N SER A 180 -13.94 -14.71 8.48
CA SER A 180 -13.33 -15.78 7.65
C SER A 180 -11.83 -15.66 7.31
N LEU A 181 -11.22 -14.48 7.52
CA LEU A 181 -9.84 -14.21 7.19
C LEU A 181 -8.88 -15.04 8.07
N LYS A 182 -8.10 -15.90 7.42
CA LYS A 182 -7.06 -16.73 8.04
C LYS A 182 -5.68 -16.15 7.87
N ARG A 183 -5.44 -15.42 6.76
CA ARG A 183 -4.11 -14.93 6.40
C ARG A 183 -4.16 -13.56 5.73
N LEU A 184 -3.34 -12.63 6.22
CA LEU A 184 -3.04 -11.35 5.56
C LEU A 184 -1.55 -11.25 5.30
N LYS A 185 -1.17 -11.08 4.03
CA LYS A 185 0.18 -10.64 3.65
C LYS A 185 0.13 -9.16 3.29
N LEU A 186 0.97 -8.37 3.93
CA LEU A 186 1.25 -6.98 3.58
C LEU A 186 2.63 -6.91 2.95
N SER A 187 2.72 -6.29 1.78
CA SER A 187 3.98 -5.98 1.10
C SER A 187 3.89 -4.61 0.49
N LEU A 188 5.03 -3.93 0.34
CA LEU A 188 5.07 -2.63 -0.31
C LEU A 188 5.41 -2.73 -1.78
N VAL A 189 4.83 -1.83 -2.57
CA VAL A 189 5.16 -1.66 -3.97
C VAL A 189 5.28 -0.18 -4.24
N GLN A 190 6.45 0.26 -4.70
CA GLN A 190 6.58 1.64 -5.16
C GLN A 190 5.81 1.80 -6.47
N LYS A 191 4.96 2.82 -6.56
CA LYS A 191 4.42 3.28 -7.82
C LYS A 191 5.44 4.24 -8.46
N ILE A 192 6.00 3.83 -9.59
CA ILE A 192 6.90 4.67 -10.38
C ILE A 192 6.01 5.40 -11.41
N GLY A 193 5.84 6.71 -11.23
CA GLY A 193 5.18 7.58 -12.21
C GLY A 193 6.13 7.99 -13.33
N ARG A 194 5.58 8.56 -14.41
CA ARG A 194 6.38 9.18 -15.49
C ARG A 194 7.18 10.34 -14.86
N ARG A 195 8.51 10.24 -14.84
CA ARG A 195 9.40 11.18 -14.12
C ARG A 195 9.23 11.22 -12.59
N ALA A 196 8.62 10.21 -11.97
CA ALA A 196 8.96 9.94 -10.58
C ALA A 196 10.48 9.74 -10.53
N PRO A 197 11.20 10.20 -9.49
CA PRO A 197 12.64 10.06 -9.46
C PRO A 197 12.97 8.57 -9.44
N ALA A 198 13.23 7.98 -10.62
CA ALA A 198 13.85 6.66 -10.75
C ALA A 198 15.20 6.66 -10.03
N SER A 199 15.75 7.86 -9.79
CA SER A 199 17.00 8.20 -9.11
C SER A 199 17.07 7.82 -7.62
N PHE A 200 16.02 7.27 -7.00
CA PHE A 200 16.20 6.56 -5.73
C PHE A 200 16.77 5.14 -5.92
N GLY A 201 16.93 4.67 -7.17
CA GLY A 201 17.30 3.30 -7.53
C GLY A 201 18.78 2.94 -7.47
N TYR A 202 19.66 3.77 -6.89
CA TYR A 202 21.03 3.34 -6.58
C TYR A 202 21.55 4.03 -5.32
N GLY A 203 21.54 3.30 -4.19
CA GLY A 203 22.22 3.69 -2.96
C GLY A 203 21.35 3.70 -1.71
N THR A 204 21.75 4.55 -0.76
CA THR A 204 21.26 4.66 0.62
C THR A 204 19.77 4.97 0.76
N SER A 205 19.18 5.62 -0.23
CA SER A 205 17.76 5.91 -0.27
C SER A 205 16.88 4.68 -0.39
N GLU A 206 17.28 3.71 -1.23
CA GLU A 206 16.58 2.44 -1.35
C GLU A 206 16.65 1.68 -0.02
N SER A 207 17.82 1.68 0.63
CA SER A 207 18.01 1.04 1.94
C SER A 207 17.14 1.68 3.02
N THR A 208 16.99 3.01 3.06
CA THR A 208 16.10 3.66 4.03
C THR A 208 14.63 3.34 3.78
N LEU A 209 14.17 3.46 2.53
CA LEU A 209 12.78 3.16 2.17
C LEU A 209 12.46 1.69 2.45
N ARG A 210 13.42 0.79 2.20
CA ARG A 210 13.27 -0.64 2.49
C ARG A 210 13.33 -0.96 3.98
N TYR A 211 14.09 -0.20 4.78
CA TYR A 211 14.14 -0.37 6.23
C TYR A 211 12.80 -0.05 6.92
N PHE A 212 12.19 1.09 6.56
CA PHE A 212 10.86 1.45 7.07
C PHE A 212 9.75 0.64 6.40
N GLY A 213 10.00 0.24 5.16
CA GLY A 213 9.09 -0.50 4.30
C GLY A 213 8.99 -2.00 4.62
N ARG A 214 8.62 -2.33 5.86
CA ARG A 214 8.54 -3.72 6.32
C ARG A 214 7.35 -4.46 5.74
N SER A 215 7.58 -5.71 5.36
CA SER A 215 6.52 -6.63 4.95
C SER A 215 6.09 -7.49 6.11
N TRP A 216 4.80 -7.79 6.20
CA TRP A 216 4.21 -8.49 7.35
C TRP A 216 3.30 -9.62 6.91
N LEU A 217 3.27 -10.67 7.73
CA LEU A 217 2.34 -11.78 7.61
C LEU A 217 1.57 -11.91 8.92
N CYS A 218 0.26 -11.73 8.86
CA CYS A 218 -0.64 -12.07 9.96
C CYS A 218 -1.34 -13.38 9.61
N THR A 219 -1.33 -14.34 10.53
CA THR A 219 -2.01 -15.62 10.40
C THR A 219 -2.83 -15.90 11.64
N ARG A 220 -4.07 -16.31 11.45
CA ARG A 220 -4.91 -16.82 12.53
C ARG A 220 -4.72 -18.32 12.66
N ASP A 221 -4.40 -18.77 13.87
CA ASP A 221 -4.28 -20.20 14.17
C ASP A 221 -5.64 -20.88 14.42
N GLU A 222 -5.63 -22.19 14.70
CA GLU A 222 -6.84 -22.97 14.97
C GLU A 222 -7.57 -22.54 16.26
N ARG A 223 -6.86 -21.86 17.18
CA ARG A 223 -7.41 -21.33 18.44
C ARG A 223 -8.03 -19.96 18.27
N GLY A 224 -7.83 -19.33 17.11
CA GLY A 224 -8.31 -17.99 16.81
C GLY A 224 -7.30 -16.89 17.12
N GLU A 225 -6.10 -17.23 17.61
CA GLU A 225 -5.05 -16.28 17.96
C GLU A 225 -4.34 -15.78 16.69
N VAL A 226 -4.00 -14.50 16.68
CA VAL A 226 -3.35 -13.86 15.53
C VAL A 226 -1.84 -13.80 15.78
N VAL A 227 -1.09 -14.59 15.01
CA VAL A 227 0.37 -14.55 14.97
C VAL A 227 0.81 -13.56 13.91
N VAL A 228 1.68 -12.63 14.30
CA VAL A 228 2.23 -11.59 13.42
C VAL A 228 3.72 -11.84 13.23
N LYS A 229 4.16 -11.96 11.98
CA LYS A 229 5.56 -12.21 11.60
C LYS A 229 6.02 -11.18 10.58
N GLU A 230 7.17 -10.56 10.85
CA GLU A 230 7.89 -9.76 9.85
C GLU A 230 8.48 -10.68 8.77
N LEU A 231 8.29 -10.31 7.51
CA LEU A 231 8.88 -10.98 6.34
C LEU A 231 10.15 -10.27 5.93
N GLU A 232 11.11 -11.01 5.36
CA GLU A 232 12.38 -10.45 4.86
C GLU A 232 13.22 -9.75 5.94
N ARG A 233 13.16 -10.24 7.19
CA ARG A 233 13.85 -9.64 8.34
C ARG A 233 15.35 -9.51 8.10
N GLU A 234 15.98 -10.49 7.46
CA GLU A 234 17.41 -10.44 7.14
C GLU A 234 17.74 -9.24 6.24
N VAL A 235 16.84 -8.90 5.30
CA VAL A 235 16.98 -7.73 4.43
C VAL A 235 16.74 -6.44 5.22
N THR A 236 15.73 -6.42 6.10
CA THR A 236 15.49 -5.28 7.02
C THR A 236 16.72 -5.00 7.89
N ASP A 237 17.30 -6.05 8.49
CA ASP A 237 18.46 -5.93 9.39
C ASP A 237 19.71 -5.43 8.63
N MET A 238 19.92 -5.91 7.41
CA MET A 238 20.97 -5.39 6.51
C MET A 238 20.75 -3.91 6.18
N CYS A 239 19.52 -3.51 5.83
CA CYS A 239 19.19 -2.11 5.56
C CYS A 239 19.36 -1.23 6.82
N LYS A 240 19.02 -1.75 8.00
CA LYS A 240 19.24 -1.08 9.30
C LYS A 240 20.72 -0.81 9.54
N GLN A 241 21.59 -1.79 9.27
CA GLN A 241 23.04 -1.63 9.44
C GLN A 241 23.59 -0.58 8.48
N GLN A 242 23.24 -0.66 7.20
CA GLN A 242 23.63 0.33 6.19
C GLN A 242 23.19 1.75 6.58
N TRP A 243 21.97 1.89 7.10
CA TRP A 243 21.44 3.16 7.56
C TRP A 243 22.12 3.65 8.86
N GLY A 244 22.47 2.74 9.75
CA GLY A 244 23.21 3.05 10.98
C GLY A 244 24.62 3.60 10.74
N TYR A 245 25.35 3.00 9.78
CA TYR A 245 26.65 3.54 9.34
C TYR A 245 26.56 5.00 8.90
N LEU A 246 25.46 5.39 8.23
CA LEU A 246 25.25 6.75 7.74
C LEU A 246 24.81 7.75 8.80
N LEU A 247 24.14 7.28 9.86
CA LEU A 247 23.60 8.15 10.92
C LEU A 247 24.56 8.39 12.08
N TYR A 248 25.48 7.45 12.37
CA TYR A 248 26.25 7.45 13.62
C TYR A 248 27.76 7.48 13.44
N GLU A 249 28.29 7.09 12.29
CA GLU A 249 29.72 7.26 12.04
C GLU A 249 29.94 8.64 11.42
N ASP A 250 30.99 9.35 11.86
CA ASP A 250 31.59 10.53 11.20
C ASP A 250 32.21 10.11 9.85
N ALA A 251 31.50 9.28 9.11
CA ALA A 251 31.88 8.91 7.79
C ALA A 251 31.88 10.22 7.00
N GLU A 252 33.01 10.55 6.38
CA GLU A 252 33.17 11.60 5.37
C GLU A 252 32.26 11.37 4.13
N VAL A 253 31.22 10.56 4.29
CA VAL A 253 30.11 10.27 3.41
C VAL A 253 29.12 11.44 3.48
N GLN A 254 29.61 12.65 3.22
CA GLN A 254 28.82 13.69 2.52
C GLN A 254 28.60 13.26 1.05
N VAL A 255 28.28 11.99 0.82
CA VAL A 255 28.02 11.47 -0.52
C VAL A 255 26.59 11.86 -0.84
N ARG A 256 26.43 12.82 -1.75
CA ARG A 256 25.21 13.00 -2.57
C ARG A 256 23.92 13.39 -1.81
N GLY A 257 24.01 14.17 -0.74
CA GLY A 257 22.85 14.83 -0.14
C GLY A 257 22.04 13.96 0.83
N GLU A 258 22.67 12.96 1.44
CA GLU A 258 22.03 11.99 2.33
C GLU A 258 21.68 12.54 3.72
N GLU A 259 22.27 13.67 4.12
CA GLU A 259 21.90 14.41 5.33
C GLU A 259 20.42 14.81 5.35
N ILE A 260 19.82 14.87 4.17
CA ILE A 260 18.41 15.17 3.98
C ILE A 260 17.54 14.07 4.60
N TYR A 261 17.90 12.79 4.46
CA TYR A 261 17.18 11.64 5.02
C TYR A 261 17.24 11.62 6.55
N ALA A 262 18.41 11.95 7.13
CA ALA A 262 18.57 12.08 8.58
C ALA A 262 17.74 13.24 9.15
N ARG A 263 17.69 14.38 8.43
CA ARG A 263 16.83 15.51 8.79
C ARG A 263 15.35 15.12 8.71
N TRP A 264 14.97 14.37 7.68
CA TRP A 264 13.59 13.89 7.52
C TRP A 264 13.19 12.98 8.66
N TYR A 265 14.00 11.98 8.98
CA TYR A 265 13.74 11.08 10.09
C TYR A 265 13.42 11.86 11.38
N LYS A 266 14.29 12.80 11.75
CA LYS A 266 14.12 13.66 12.94
C LYS A 266 12.87 14.54 12.90
N SER A 267 12.43 14.95 11.70
CA SER A 267 11.26 15.79 11.52
C SER A 267 9.93 15.02 11.50
N ILE A 268 9.95 13.73 11.12
CA ILE A 268 8.76 12.87 11.01
C ILE A 268 8.51 12.19 12.35
N TRP A 269 9.56 11.62 12.94
CA TRP A 269 9.47 10.91 14.21
C TRP A 269 10.31 11.61 15.27
N SER A 270 9.66 11.99 16.36
CA SER A 270 10.32 12.56 17.54
C SER A 270 11.20 11.51 18.20
N GLN A 271 12.44 11.86 18.56
CA GLN A 271 13.35 10.97 19.28
C GLN A 271 12.80 10.72 20.69
N LYS A 272 12.32 9.50 20.94
CA LYS A 272 11.69 9.10 22.21
C LYS A 272 12.68 8.36 23.12
N THR A 273 13.60 7.58 22.55
CA THR A 273 14.46 6.65 23.31
C THR A 273 15.95 6.87 23.11
N GLY A 274 16.34 7.76 22.19
CA GLY A 274 17.73 8.00 21.83
C GLY A 274 18.30 6.94 20.87
N ALA A 275 17.56 5.86 20.61
CA ALA A 275 17.84 4.89 19.55
C ALA A 275 17.19 5.36 18.24
N LEU A 276 17.88 6.25 17.51
CA LEU A 276 17.37 6.89 16.28
C LEU A 276 17.02 5.95 15.14
N LEU A 277 17.28 4.65 15.22
CA LEU A 277 16.83 3.71 14.20
C LEU A 277 15.51 3.06 14.59
N ASP A 278 15.19 3.03 15.88
CA ASP A 278 14.04 2.32 16.44
C ASP A 278 12.91 3.28 16.85
N ASP A 279 13.18 4.59 16.91
CA ASP A 279 12.21 5.65 17.24
C ASP A 279 11.31 6.01 16.05
N TRP A 280 10.64 5.03 15.45
CA TRP A 280 9.63 5.28 14.42
C TRP A 280 8.40 4.42 14.65
N GLU A 281 7.25 4.93 14.23
CA GLU A 281 5.98 4.21 14.28
C GLU A 281 5.17 4.52 13.04
N SER A 282 4.37 3.55 12.61
CA SER A 282 3.43 3.74 11.52
C SER A 282 2.29 4.68 11.96
N LEU A 283 1.73 5.42 11.00
CA LEU A 283 0.51 6.19 11.27
C LEU A 283 -0.68 5.22 11.43
N PRO A 284 -1.45 5.32 12.53
CA PRO A 284 -2.56 4.42 12.79
C PRO A 284 -3.70 4.62 11.79
N LEU A 285 -4.63 3.67 11.76
CA LEU A 285 -5.87 3.78 11.00
C LEU A 285 -6.80 4.80 11.68
N ASP A 286 -7.34 5.74 10.92
CA ASP A 286 -8.42 6.63 11.34
C ASP A 286 -9.73 5.85 11.35
N LEU A 287 -9.99 5.18 12.47
CA LEU A 287 -11.21 4.40 12.65
C LEU A 287 -12.45 5.31 12.86
N GLY A 288 -12.27 6.62 13.02
CA GLY A 288 -13.31 7.55 13.45
C GLY A 288 -13.71 7.26 14.89
N GLY A 289 -13.16 8.01 15.84
CA GLY A 289 -13.73 8.04 17.18
C GLY A 289 -15.07 8.75 17.14
N ASP A 290 -16.13 8.11 17.63
CA ASP A 290 -17.24 8.86 18.21
C ASP A 290 -16.63 9.73 19.31
N GLY A 291 -16.59 11.03 19.06
CA GLY A 291 -16.24 12.01 20.08
C GLY A 291 -17.32 12.00 21.14
N TYR A 292 -17.20 11.12 22.14
CA TYR A 292 -17.77 11.38 23.44
C TYR A 292 -16.92 12.47 24.09
N VAL A 293 -17.33 13.72 23.85
CA VAL A 293 -17.05 14.82 24.75
C VAL A 293 -17.88 14.53 26.00
N GLY A 294 -17.27 13.87 26.97
CA GLY A 294 -17.75 13.92 28.34
C GLY A 294 -17.44 15.29 28.90
N GLU A 295 -18.29 16.28 28.60
CA GLU A 295 -18.53 17.36 29.56
C GLU A 295 -19.08 16.73 30.84
N GLY A 296 -18.45 17.08 31.95
CA GLY A 296 -18.79 16.58 33.27
C GLY A 296 -17.94 17.27 34.31
N GLU A 297 -18.29 18.52 34.59
CA GLU A 297 -17.98 19.24 35.83
C GLU A 297 -18.10 18.30 37.05
N VAL A 298 -17.05 18.20 37.87
CA VAL A 298 -16.91 18.77 39.24
C VAL A 298 -15.42 18.84 39.58
#